data_AF-A0A7R8RKZ5-F1
#
_entry.id   AF-A0A7R8RKZ5-F1
#
_cell.length_a   1.000
_cell.length_b   1.000
_cell.length_c   1.000
_cell.angle_alpha   90.00
_cell.angle_beta   90.00
_cell.angle_gamma   90.00
#
_symmetry.space_group_name_H-M   'P 1'
#
loop_
_entity.id
_entity.type
_entity.pdbx_description
1 polymer ?
#
loop_
_entity_poly.entity_id
_entity_poly.type
_entity_poly.pdbx_seq_one_letter_code
_entity_poly.pdbx_strand_id
1 'polypeptide(L)'
;MDYRTGPRIPRRALRTLSSGFVDFEIDRYLGSPGQAISYKLGEKVWLEPRDAARRRDGAGFDLKRFHRRALDLGPMGLDLLRAELTRADRVG
;
A
#
# COMPACT_ATOMS: atom_id res chain seq x y z
N MET A 1 -19.96 -3.26 -28.76
CA MET A 1 -20.03 -3.96 -27.47
C MET A 1 -20.73 -3.01 -26.49
N ASP A 2 -22.00 -3.26 -26.17
CA ASP A 2 -22.89 -2.40 -25.36
C ASP A 2 -22.75 -2.77 -23.87
N TYR A 3 -22.38 -1.81 -23.01
CA TYR A 3 -22.09 -2.03 -21.59
C TYR A 3 -23.32 -1.86 -20.67
N ARG A 4 -24.55 -1.90 -21.22
CA ARG A 4 -25.78 -1.59 -20.45
C ARG A 4 -26.35 -2.70 -19.56
N THR A 5 -25.70 -3.86 -19.45
CA THR A 5 -26.30 -5.05 -18.80
C THR A 5 -25.47 -5.68 -17.69
N GLY A 6 -24.65 -4.90 -16.97
CA GLY A 6 -23.93 -5.34 -15.76
C GLY A 6 -24.68 -5.04 -14.45
N PRO A 7 -24.40 -5.77 -13.35
CA PRO A 7 -25.08 -5.59 -12.06
C PRO A 7 -24.88 -4.17 -11.50
N ARG A 8 -26.01 -3.49 -11.23
CA ARG A 8 -26.06 -2.11 -10.72
C ARG A 8 -25.54 -2.06 -9.27
N ILE A 9 -24.32 -1.57 -9.09
CA ILE A 9 -23.82 -1.16 -7.76
C ILE A 9 -24.61 0.09 -7.31
N PRO A 10 -25.27 0.09 -6.13
CA PRO A 10 -26.09 1.21 -5.68
C PRO A 10 -25.23 2.46 -5.40
N ARG A 11 -25.48 3.54 -6.16
CA ARG A 11 -24.71 4.81 -6.21
C ARG A 11 -24.84 5.70 -4.96
N ARG A 12 -25.14 5.16 -3.78
CA ARG A 12 -25.56 5.98 -2.60
C ARG A 12 -24.40 6.64 -1.83
N ALA A 13 -23.12 6.42 -2.20
CA ALA A 13 -21.98 6.82 -1.38
C ALA A 13 -21.04 7.92 -1.94
N LEU A 14 -21.30 8.50 -3.12
CA LEU A 14 -20.38 9.47 -3.77
C LEU A 14 -21.08 10.73 -4.29
N ARG A 15 -21.93 11.36 -3.46
CA ARG A 15 -22.83 12.47 -3.86
C ARG A 15 -22.15 13.85 -3.98
N THR A 16 -20.85 13.92 -4.28
CA THR A 16 -20.15 15.21 -4.44
C THR A 16 -19.19 15.26 -5.64
N LEU A 17 -19.12 14.19 -6.44
CA LEU A 17 -18.21 14.12 -7.58
C LEU A 17 -19.02 14.13 -8.88
N SER A 18 -18.55 14.92 -9.86
CA SER A 18 -19.19 14.99 -11.17
C SER A 18 -19.09 13.63 -11.88
N SER A 19 -20.05 13.32 -12.76
CA SER A 19 -20.05 12.06 -13.51
C SER A 19 -18.74 11.81 -14.27
N GLY A 20 -18.17 12.86 -14.86
CA GLY A 20 -16.88 12.77 -15.57
C GLY A 20 -15.69 12.44 -14.67
N PHE A 21 -15.71 12.83 -13.38
CA PHE A 21 -14.68 12.46 -12.43
C PHE A 21 -14.76 10.97 -12.06
N VAL A 22 -15.98 10.44 -11.91
CA VAL A 22 -16.21 9.03 -11.62
C VAL A 22 -15.76 8.15 -12.79
N ASP A 23 -16.09 8.52 -14.02
CA ASP A 23 -15.70 7.77 -15.22
C ASP A 23 -14.17 7.79 -15.42
N PHE A 24 -13.51 8.93 -15.17
CA PHE A 24 -12.05 9.04 -15.19
C PHE A 24 -11.36 8.15 -14.13
N GLU A 25 -11.86 8.14 -12.90
CA GLU A 25 -11.33 7.25 -11.86
C GLU A 25 -11.50 5.78 -12.24
N ILE A 26 -12.67 5.39 -12.78
CA ILE A 26 -12.93 4.04 -13.28
C ILE A 26 -11.94 3.66 -14.38
N ASP A 27 -11.75 4.50 -15.39
CA ASP A 27 -10.80 4.26 -16.49
C ASP A 27 -9.35 4.21 -16.00
N ARG A 28 -8.98 5.03 -15.01
CA ARG A 28 -7.64 4.99 -14.39
C ARG A 28 -7.40 3.67 -13.64
N TYR A 29 -8.37 3.20 -12.87
CA TYR A 29 -8.25 1.93 -12.15
C TYR A 29 -8.27 0.71 -13.09
N LEU A 30 -9.01 0.77 -14.19
CA LEU A 30 -9.09 -0.30 -15.19
C LEU A 30 -7.92 -0.27 -16.20
N GLY A 31 -7.40 0.91 -16.53
CA GLY A 31 -6.33 1.13 -17.51
C GLY A 31 -4.90 1.07 -16.94
N SER A 32 -4.73 1.22 -15.62
CA SER A 32 -3.47 0.94 -14.90
C SER A 32 -3.68 -0.11 -13.80
N PRO A 33 -4.07 -1.34 -14.17
CA PRO A 33 -4.35 -2.41 -13.22
C PRO A 33 -3.06 -2.78 -12.47
N GLY A 34 -2.88 -2.17 -11.31
CA GLY A 34 -1.66 -2.31 -10.52
C GLY A 34 -1.40 -1.15 -9.58
N GLN A 35 -1.77 0.08 -9.95
CA GLN A 35 -1.50 1.30 -9.15
C GLN A 35 -2.15 1.29 -7.76
N ALA A 36 -3.44 0.92 -7.69
CA ALA A 36 -4.15 0.80 -6.42
C ALA A 36 -3.59 -0.33 -5.54
N ILE A 37 -3.28 -1.46 -6.19
CA ILE A 37 -2.76 -2.66 -5.53
C ILE A 37 -1.33 -2.42 -5.04
N SER A 38 -0.50 -1.72 -5.81
CA SER A 38 0.88 -1.41 -5.44
C SER A 38 0.95 -0.50 -4.22
N TYR A 39 0.00 0.44 -4.07
CA TYR A 39 -0.09 1.24 -2.85
C TYR A 39 -0.36 0.36 -1.63
N LYS A 40 -1.42 -0.47 -1.69
CA LYS A 40 -1.81 -1.31 -0.54
C LYS A 40 -0.81 -2.43 -0.25
N LEU A 41 -0.19 -3.00 -1.28
CA LEU A 41 0.87 -4.00 -1.12
C LEU A 41 2.13 -3.36 -0.52
N GLY A 42 2.50 -2.17 -0.99
CA GLY A 42 3.60 -1.38 -0.42
C GLY A 42 3.36 -1.06 1.06
N GLU A 43 2.18 -0.53 1.39
CA GLU A 43 1.76 -0.26 2.76
C GLU A 43 1.90 -1.51 3.65
N LYS A 44 1.42 -2.67 3.18
CA LYS A 44 1.55 -3.94 3.91
C LYS A 44 3.00 -4.33 4.15
N VAL A 45 3.86 -4.19 3.15
CA VAL A 45 5.31 -4.49 3.25
C VAL A 45 6.03 -3.58 4.25
N TRP A 46 5.55 -2.36 4.47
CA TRP A 46 6.07 -1.45 5.49
C TRP A 46 5.55 -1.75 6.90
N LEU A 47 4.26 -2.03 7.03
CA LEU A 47 3.61 -2.21 8.32
C LEU A 47 3.99 -3.53 8.99
N GLU A 48 4.03 -4.64 8.25
CA GLU A 48 4.27 -5.97 8.84
C GLU A 48 5.64 -6.08 9.55
N PRO A 49 6.78 -5.68 8.96
CA PRO A 49 8.07 -5.74 9.63
C PRO A 49 8.18 -4.73 10.78
N ARG A 50 7.56 -3.55 10.65
CA ARG A 50 7.55 -2.54 11.72
C ARG A 50 6.81 -3.05 12.96
N ASP A 51 5.66 -3.69 12.76
CA ASP A 51 4.89 -4.23 13.87
C ASP A 51 5.59 -5.46 14.49
N ALA A 52 6.31 -6.26 13.68
CA ALA A 52 7.18 -7.31 14.20
C ALA A 52 8.32 -6.75 15.06
N ALA A 53 9.02 -5.73 14.58
CA ALA A 53 10.08 -5.02 15.31
C ALA A 53 9.56 -4.46 16.64
N ARG A 54 8.41 -3.78 16.61
CA ARG A 54 7.78 -3.20 17.79
C ARG A 54 7.40 -4.26 18.83
N ARG A 55 6.90 -5.43 18.39
CA ARG A 55 6.54 -6.54 19.29
C ARG A 55 7.78 -7.16 19.94
N ARG A 56 8.89 -7.29 19.21
CA ARG A 56 10.14 -7.84 19.75
C ARG A 56 10.81 -6.85 20.71
N ASP A 57 11.01 -5.61 20.28
CA ASP A 57 11.84 -4.65 21.01
C ASP A 57 11.09 -3.97 22.16
N GLY A 58 9.75 -4.03 22.16
CA GLY A 58 8.90 -3.51 23.22
C GLY A 58 9.20 -2.03 23.52
N ALA A 59 9.63 -1.74 24.76
CA ALA A 59 10.00 -0.39 25.18
C ALA A 59 11.29 0.13 24.51
N GLY A 60 12.14 -0.75 23.99
CA GLY A 60 13.36 -0.38 23.26
C GLY A 60 13.12 -0.06 21.78
N PHE A 61 11.88 -0.17 21.29
CA PHE A 61 11.56 0.14 19.90
C PHE A 61 11.70 1.63 19.60
N ASP A 62 12.56 1.97 18.64
CA ASP A 62 12.73 3.33 18.12
C ASP A 62 12.23 3.42 16.67
N LEU A 63 11.10 4.11 16.49
CA LEU A 63 10.49 4.34 15.19
C LEU A 63 11.38 5.17 14.25
N LYS A 64 12.14 6.14 14.77
CA LYS A 64 13.04 6.98 13.96
C LYS A 64 14.18 6.13 13.41
N ARG A 65 14.77 5.28 14.25
CA ARG A 65 15.83 4.35 13.84
C ARG A 65 15.33 3.36 12.80
N PHE A 66 14.12 2.82 12.97
CA PHE A 66 13.47 1.96 11.97
C PHE A 66 13.34 2.67 10.61
N HIS A 67 12.74 3.87 10.59
CA HIS A 67 12.54 4.61 9.34
C HIS A 67 13.85 5.01 8.67
N ARG A 68 14.84 5.47 9.46
CA ARG A 68 16.14 5.83 8.90
C ARG A 68 16.77 4.67 8.16
N ARG A 69 16.83 3.50 8.80
CA ARG A 69 17.35 2.28 8.18
C ARG A 69 16.58 1.92 6.92
N ALA A 70 15.25 1.98 6.97
CA ALA A 70 14.40 1.63 5.84
C ALA A 70 14.60 2.56 4.64
N LEU A 71 14.83 3.86 4.88
CA LEU A 71 15.10 4.84 3.83
C LEU A 71 16.53 4.75 3.30
N ASP A 72 17.50 4.40 4.14
CA ASP A 72 18.91 4.21 3.75
C ASP A 72 19.08 3.05 2.74
N LEU A 73 18.11 2.13 2.65
CA LEU A 73 18.09 1.05 1.65
C LEU A 73 17.85 1.56 0.21
N GLY A 74 17.26 2.74 0.05
CA GLY A 74 16.90 3.29 -1.25
C GLY A 74 15.72 2.57 -1.95
N PRO A 75 15.36 3.01 -3.17
CA PRO A 75 14.23 2.43 -3.92
C PRO A 75 14.56 1.00 -4.39
N MET A 76 13.65 0.06 -4.09
CA MET A 76 13.80 -1.34 -4.47
C MET A 76 12.45 -2.05 -4.63
N GLY A 77 12.47 -3.25 -5.20
CA GLY A 77 11.30 -4.12 -5.28
C GLY A 77 10.76 -4.50 -3.90
N LEU A 78 9.44 -4.67 -3.81
CA LEU A 78 8.74 -4.92 -2.54
C LEU A 78 9.21 -6.19 -1.82
N ASP A 79 9.57 -7.25 -2.56
CA ASP A 79 10.10 -8.48 -1.96
C ASP A 79 11.47 -8.27 -1.31
N LEU A 80 12.34 -7.49 -1.97
CA LEU A 80 13.65 -7.15 -1.42
C LEU A 80 13.51 -6.23 -0.21
N LEU A 81 12.63 -5.23 -0.28
CA LEU A 81 12.34 -4.35 0.86
C LEU A 81 11.83 -5.17 2.05
N ARG A 82 10.87 -6.08 1.83
CA ARG A 82 10.38 -6.99 2.86
C ARG A 82 11.51 -7.81 3.47
N ALA A 83 12.37 -8.40 2.65
CA ALA A 83 13.48 -9.22 3.12
C ALA A 83 14.46 -8.40 3.97
N GLU A 84 14.85 -7.20 3.51
CA GLU A 84 15.79 -6.34 4.24
C GLU A 84 15.20 -5.80 5.54
N LEU A 85 13.94 -5.33 5.54
CA LEU A 85 13.27 -4.89 6.77
C LEU A 85 13.09 -6.03 7.78
N THR A 86 12.90 -7.27 7.31
CA THR A 86 12.81 -8.46 8.19
C THR A 86 14.17 -8.94 8.66
N ARG A 87 15.22 -8.85 7.84
CA ARG A 87 16.59 -9.23 8.22
C ARG A 87 17.17 -8.23 9.21
N ALA A 88 16.89 -6.96 8.97
CA ALA A 88 17.24 -5.87 9.85
C ALA A 88 16.79 -6.07 11.29
N ASP A 89 15.63 -6.70 11.40
CA ASP A 89 14.94 -7.09 12.61
C ASP A 89 15.67 -8.19 13.42
N ARG A 90 16.57 -8.95 12.79
CA ARG A 90 17.26 -10.08 13.43
C ARG A 90 18.68 -9.77 13.92
N VAL A 91 19.23 -8.62 13.54
CA VAL A 91 20.61 -8.20 13.87
C VAL A 91 20.59 -6.99 14.81
N GLY A 92 19.62 -6.96 15.73
CA GLY A 92 19.45 -5.94 16.76
C GLY A 92 19.86 -6.47 18.12
#